data_AF-A0A226WR25-F1
#
_entry.id   AF-A0A226WR25-F1
#
_cell.length_a   1.000
_cell.length_b   1.000
_cell.length_c   1.000
_cell.angle_alpha   90.00
_cell.angle_beta   90.00
_cell.angle_gamma   90.00
#
_symmetry.space_group_name_H-M   'P 1'
#
loop_
_entity.id
_entity.type
_entity.pdbx_description
1 polymer ?
#
loop_
_entity_poly.entity_id
_entity_poly.type
_entity_poly.pdbx_seq_one_letter_code
_entity_poly.pdbx_strand_id
1 'polypeptide(L)' 'MFSVVREGEFVHVTLGTLSDTPTIRPTAHIFVGSKAPWYAITDELPQHDEFG' A
#
# COMPACT_ATOMS: atom_id res chain seq x y z
N MET A 1 -5.15 2.96 12.64
CA MET A 1 -5.57 4.19 11.95
C MET A 1 -6.20 3.76 10.64
N PHE A 2 -7.34 4.33 10.26
CA PHE A 2 -8.03 4.01 9.02
C PHE A 2 -8.54 5.28 8.33
N SER A 3 -8.82 5.19 7.03
CA SER A 3 -9.40 6.27 6.25
C SER A 3 -10.54 5.72 5.41
N VAL A 4 -11.71 6.36 5.49
CA VAL A 4 -12.87 6.04 4.66
C VAL A 4 -12.77 6.83 3.37
N VAL A 5 -12.93 6.17 2.22
CA VAL A 5 -12.80 6.78 0.90
C VAL A 5 -13.99 6.40 0.02
N ARG A 6 -14.18 7.13 -1.09
CA ARG A 6 -15.28 6.92 -2.05
C ARG A 6 -16.64 6.83 -1.36
N GLU A 7 -17.01 7.86 -0.61
CA GLU A 7 -18.31 7.99 0.07
C GLU A 7 -18.67 6.80 0.99
N GLY A 8 -17.68 6.07 1.50
CA GLY A 8 -17.92 4.92 2.38
C GLY A 8 -17.83 3.57 1.69
N GLU A 9 -17.56 3.52 0.39
CA GLU A 9 -17.42 2.28 -0.35
C GLU A 9 -16.14 1.51 0.02
N PHE A 10 -15.08 2.22 0.42
CA PHE A 10 -13.82 1.59 0.81
C PHE A 10 -13.22 2.19 2.09
N VAL A 11 -12.41 1.37 2.76
CA VAL A 11 -11.63 1.78 3.93
C VAL A 11 -10.18 1.33 3.75
N HIS A 12 -9.25 2.27 3.85
CA HIS A 12 -7.82 1.97 3.96
C HIS A 12 -7.49 1.68 5.42
N VAL A 13 -6.88 0.52 5.68
CA VAL A 13 -6.45 0.10 7.01
C VAL A 13 -4.96 -0.24 6.97
N THR A 14 -4.20 0.29 7.92
CA THR A 14 -2.78 -0.04 8.06
C THR A 14 -2.64 -1.48 8.57
N LEU A 15 -2.02 -2.37 7.77
CA LEU A 15 -1.87 -3.79 8.12
C LEU A 15 -1.24 -4.04 9.50
N GLY A 16 -0.27 -3.21 9.91
CA GLY A 16 0.40 -3.31 11.22
C GLY A 16 -0.50 -3.03 12.43
N THR A 17 -1.77 -2.66 12.21
CA THR A 17 -2.75 -2.46 13.28
C THR A 17 -3.66 -3.66 13.52
N LEU A 18 -3.52 -4.72 12.72
CA LEU A 18 -4.27 -5.97 12.88
C LEU A 18 -3.67 -6.82 14.00
N SER A 19 -4.52 -7.40 14.84
CA SER A 19 -4.09 -8.30 15.92
C SER A 19 -3.71 -9.69 15.40
N ASP A 20 -4.42 -10.18 14.39
CA ASP A 20 -4.17 -11.47 13.76
C ASP A 20 -3.20 -11.34 12.59
N THR A 21 -2.61 -12.48 12.21
CA THR A 21 -1.72 -12.53 11.04
C THR A 21 -2.52 -12.26 9.76
N PRO A 22 -2.18 -11.20 8.99
CA PRO A 22 -2.86 -10.94 7.73
C PRO A 22 -2.54 -12.05 6.72
N THR A 23 -3.56 -12.60 6.08
CA THR A 23 -3.42 -13.59 5.01
C THR A 23 -3.15 -12.94 3.65
N ILE A 24 -3.40 -11.64 3.53
CA ILE A 24 -3.18 -10.88 2.30
C ILE A 24 -1.71 -10.47 2.19
N ARG A 25 -1.19 -10.45 0.97
CA ARG A 25 0.15 -9.97 0.64
C ARG A 25 0.05 -8.65 -0.14
N PRO A 26 1.14 -7.85 -0.18
CA PRO A 26 1.20 -6.70 -1.09
C PRO A 26 0.92 -7.13 -2.52
N THR A 27 0.17 -6.31 -3.25
CA THR A 27 -0.18 -6.54 -4.66
C THR A 27 0.38 -5.47 -5.59
N ALA A 28 0.86 -4.35 -5.05
CA ALA A 28 1.49 -3.26 -5.78
C ALA A 28 2.29 -2.35 -4.83
N HIS A 29 3.23 -1.60 -5.38
CA HIS A 29 3.93 -0.50 -4.71
C HIS A 29 3.39 0.82 -5.26
N ILE A 30 2.74 1.61 -4.40
CA ILE A 30 2.16 2.91 -4.76
C ILE A 30 2.98 4.00 -4.08
N PHE A 31 3.24 5.11 -4.76
CA PHE A 31 4.15 6.20 -4.38
C PHE A 31 5.66 5.92 -4.59
N VAL A 32 6.00 5.11 -5.58
CA VAL A 32 7.40 4.81 -5.95
C VAL A 32 8.15 6.07 -6.38
N GLY A 33 7.47 7.08 -6.94
CA GLY A 33 8.08 8.36 -7.32
C GLY A 33 8.64 9.17 -6.14
N SER A 34 8.17 8.89 -4.92
CA SER A 34 8.66 9.54 -3.69
C SER A 34 9.70 8.71 -2.93
N LYS A 35 10.06 7.51 -3.41
CA LYS A 35 11.04 6.66 -2.72
C LYS A 35 12.46 7.22 -2.88
N ALA A 36 13.34 6.91 -1.94
CA ALA A 36 14.75 7.28 -2.08
C ALA A 36 15.39 6.58 -3.30
N PRO A 37 16.24 7.27 -4.08
CA PRO A 37 16.77 6.73 -5.34
C PRO A 37 17.65 5.49 -5.14
N TRP A 38 18.27 5.34 -3.96
CA TRP A 38 19.10 4.18 -3.61
C TRP A 38 18.31 2.95 -3.13
N TYR A 39 17.00 3.07 -2.87
CA TYR A 39 16.18 1.94 -2.44
C TYR A 39 15.66 1.16 -3.64
N ALA A 40 16.00 -0.12 -3.73
CA ALA A 40 15.52 -1.01 -4.78
C ALA A 40 14.34 -1.85 -4.28
N ILE A 41 13.24 -1.83 -5.06
CA ILE A 41 12.15 -2.80 -4.92
C ILE A 41 12.54 -4.02 -5.75
N THR A 42 12.58 -5.20 -5.13
CA THR A 42 13.19 -6.40 -5.72
C THR A 42 12.18 -7.45 -6.18
N ASP A 43 10.90 -7.25 -5.88
CA ASP A 43 9.81 -8.08 -6.40
C ASP A 43 9.26 -7.54 -7.73
N GLU A 44 8.45 -8.36 -8.39
CA GLU A 44 7.86 -8.09 -9.71
C GLU A 44 6.46 -7.47 -9.64
N LEU A 45 6.04 -6.95 -8.48
CA LEU A 45 4.72 -6.36 -8.35
C LEU A 45 4.62 -5.04 -9.12
N PRO A 46 3.41 -4.67 -9.61
CA PRO A 46 3.14 -3.37 -10.22
C PRO A 46 3.66 -2.20 -9.37
N GLN A 47 4.28 -1.23 -10.03
CA GLN A 47 4.83 -0.02 -9.40
C GLN A 47 4.15 1.21 -9.98
N HIS A 48 3.71 2.11 -9.11
CA HIS A 48 3.02 3.36 -9.46
C HIS A 48 3.70 4.55 -8.78
N ASP A 49 3.89 5.63 -9.53
CA ASP A 49 4.55 6.83 -9.02
C ASP A 49 3.70 7.57 -7.98
N GLU A 50 2.37 7.55 -8.12
CA GLU A 50 1.40 8.20 -7.25
C GLU A 50 0.10 7.38 -7.13
N PHE A 51 -0.78 7.77 -6.20
CA PHE A 51 -2.11 7.17 -6.04
C PHE A 51 -3.11 7.80 -7.02
N GLY A 52 -3.91 6.97 -7.70
CA GLY A 52 -4.92 7.38 -8.69
C GLY A 52 -6.36 7.33 -8.22
#